data_AF-A0A5S3WLN9-F1
#
_entry.id   AF-A0A5S3WLN9-F1
#
_cell.length_a   1.000
_cell.length_b   1.000
_cell.length_c   1.000
_cell.angle_alpha   90.00
_cell.angle_beta   90.00
_cell.angle_gamma   90.00
#
_symmetry.space_group_name_H-M   'P 1'
#
loop_
_entity.id
_entity.type
_entity.pdbx_description
1 polymer ?
#
loop_
_entity_poly.entity_id
_entity_poly.type
_entity_poly.pdbx_seq_one_letter_code
_entity_poly.pdbx_strand_id
1 'polypeptide(L)'
;MKMILMSIGTTLLSVTIYFISFSMLWDKIIPYYYEDHLTSFFVSGLIFIVLAPFLLSACLYFKSAQNFRSHYYSALKKTNIAFAVFFILFVLFQFIEFSGIVTNEGYYKIESSGE
;
A
#
# COMPACT_ATOMS: atom_id res chain seq x y z
N MET A 1 22.52 12.73 12.54
CA MET A 1 22.55 11.50 11.70
C MET A 1 21.42 10.52 12.01
N LYS A 2 21.11 10.23 13.29
CA LYS A 2 20.03 9.28 13.69
C LYS A 2 18.68 9.48 12.97
N MET A 3 18.20 10.72 12.87
CA MET A 3 16.91 11.03 12.20
C MET A 3 16.92 10.72 10.70
N ILE A 4 18.04 10.98 10.02
CA ILE A 4 18.20 10.71 8.59
C ILE A 4 18.22 9.19 8.35
N LEU A 5 19.00 8.45 9.13
CA LEU A 5 19.07 6.98 9.04
C LEU A 5 17.70 6.33 9.29
N MET A 6 16.96 6.78 10.32
CA MET A 6 15.60 6.30 10.56
C MET A 6 14.65 6.63 9.41
N SER A 7 14.78 7.80 8.78
CA SER A 7 13.93 8.21 7.64
C SER A 7 14.21 7.35 6.41
N ILE A 8 15.48 7.08 6.12
CA ILE A 8 15.87 6.18 5.02
C ILE A 8 15.34 4.77 5.31
N GLY A 9 15.59 4.23 6.50
CA GLY A 9 15.15 2.89 6.88
C GLY A 9 13.63 2.72 6.81
N THR A 10 12.86 3.71 7.27
CA THR A 10 11.40 3.68 7.18
C THR A 10 10.89 3.81 5.75
N THR A 11 11.55 4.60 4.90
CA THR A 11 11.19 4.70 3.47
C THR A 11 11.45 3.37 2.75
N LEU A 12 12.62 2.77 2.96
CA LEU A 12 12.95 1.46 2.39
C LEU A 12 11.95 0.40 2.86
N LEU A 13 11.60 0.39 4.15
CA LEU A 13 10.60 -0.52 4.69
C LEU A 13 9.23 -0.35 4.01
N SER A 14 8.75 0.89 3.85
CA SER A 14 7.46 1.17 3.19
C SER A 14 7.47 0.76 1.72
N VAL A 15 8.56 1.02 1.00
CA VAL A 15 8.70 0.60 -0.41
C VAL A 15 8.68 -0.92 -0.51
N THR A 16 9.40 -1.63 0.37
CA THR A 16 9.41 -3.10 0.39
C THR A 16 8.03 -3.66 0.72
N ILE A 17 7.35 -3.13 1.74
CA ILE A 17 6.00 -3.57 2.12
C ILE A 17 5.02 -3.30 0.98
N TYR A 18 5.10 -2.14 0.34
CA TYR A 18 4.28 -1.79 -0.80
C TYR A 18 4.52 -2.76 -1.97
N PHE A 19 5.78 -3.01 -2.31
CA PHE A 19 6.15 -3.93 -3.39
C PHE A 19 5.62 -5.35 -3.13
N ILE A 20 5.80 -5.88 -1.91
CA ILE A 20 5.30 -7.20 -1.53
C ILE A 20 3.77 -7.22 -1.61
N SER A 21 3.10 -6.22 -1.03
CA SER A 21 1.63 -6.15 -1.01
C SER A 21 1.06 -6.05 -2.42
N PHE A 22 1.65 -5.22 -3.27
CA PHE A 22 1.26 -5.10 -4.67
C PHE A 22 1.45 -6.44 -5.39
N SER A 23 2.61 -7.09 -5.23
CA SER A 23 2.92 -8.39 -5.86
C SER A 23 1.99 -9.52 -5.40
N MET A 24 1.49 -9.48 -4.16
CA MET A 24 0.57 -10.50 -3.63
C MET A 24 -0.89 -10.29 -4.02
N LEU A 25 -1.27 -9.05 -4.34
CA LEU A 25 -2.69 -8.67 -4.48
C LEU A 25 -3.08 -8.23 -5.88
N TRP A 26 -2.13 -7.83 -6.75
CA TRP A 26 -2.46 -7.27 -8.05
C TRP A 26 -3.32 -8.22 -8.89
N ASP A 27 -2.97 -9.51 -8.94
CA ASP A 27 -3.73 -10.56 -9.63
C ASP A 27 -5.17 -10.72 -9.11
N LYS A 28 -5.39 -10.39 -7.83
CA LYS A 28 -6.69 -10.60 -7.15
C LYS A 28 -7.59 -9.38 -7.24
N ILE A 29 -7.01 -8.18 -7.26
CA ILE A 29 -7.73 -6.92 -7.11
C ILE A 29 -7.91 -6.21 -8.45
N ILE A 30 -6.96 -6.37 -9.37
CA ILE A 30 -6.97 -5.68 -10.65
C ILE A 30 -7.55 -6.64 -11.71
N PRO A 31 -8.73 -6.34 -12.27
CA PRO A 31 -9.28 -7.13 -13.36
C PRO A 31 -8.33 -7.22 -14.56
N TYR A 32 -8.35 -8.34 -15.27
CA TYR A 32 -7.43 -8.65 -16.38
C TYR A 32 -7.34 -7.55 -17.47
N TYR A 33 -8.42 -6.81 -17.70
CA TYR A 33 -8.45 -5.72 -18.69
C TYR A 33 -7.71 -4.44 -18.24
N TYR A 34 -7.13 -4.40 -17.05
CA TYR A 34 -6.29 -3.31 -16.55
C TYR A 34 -4.80 -3.70 -16.45
N GLU A 35 -4.37 -4.83 -17.02
CA GLU A 35 -2.96 -5.25 -17.00
C GLU A 35 -2.02 -4.18 -17.56
N ASP A 36 -2.42 -3.49 -18.64
CA ASP A 36 -1.65 -2.38 -19.24
C ASP A 36 -1.43 -1.20 -18.27
N HIS A 37 -2.26 -1.11 -17.23
CA HIS A 37 -2.20 -0.05 -16.22
C HIS A 37 -1.48 -0.49 -14.93
N LEU A 38 -1.05 -1.75 -14.80
CA LEU A 38 -0.34 -2.25 -13.61
C LEU A 38 0.86 -1.41 -13.25
N THR A 39 1.70 -1.07 -14.24
CA THR A 39 2.87 -0.21 -14.02
C THR A 39 2.45 1.17 -13.53
N SER A 40 1.37 1.72 -14.05
CA SER A 40 0.84 3.03 -13.63
C SER A 40 0.35 3.00 -12.18
N PHE A 41 -0.36 1.94 -11.78
CA PHE A 41 -0.78 1.74 -10.39
C PHE A 41 0.43 1.59 -9.46
N PHE A 42 1.43 0.80 -9.85
CA PHE A 42 2.64 0.63 -9.08
C PHE A 42 3.42 1.96 -8.89
N VAL A 43 3.63 2.69 -9.98
CA VAL A 43 4.34 3.97 -9.96
C VAL A 43 3.58 5.02 -9.15
N SER A 44 2.25 5.07 -9.26
CA SER A 44 1.44 6.02 -8.49
C SER A 44 1.57 5.80 -6.97
N GLY A 45 1.65 4.55 -6.51
CA GLY A 45 1.92 4.25 -5.10
C GLY A 45 3.30 4.70 -4.66
N LEU A 46 4.34 4.51 -5.48
CA LEU A 46 5.68 5.02 -5.18
C LEU A 46 5.71 6.56 -5.10
N ILE A 47 5.04 7.24 -6.02
CA ILE A 47 4.88 8.70 -5.99
C ILE A 47 4.21 9.11 -4.68
N PHE A 48 3.18 8.39 -4.24
CA PHE A 48 2.47 8.72 -3.00
C PHE A 48 3.36 8.59 -1.75
N ILE A 49 4.19 7.54 -1.67
CA ILE A 49 5.15 7.35 -0.56
C ILE A 49 6.10 8.56 -0.42
N VAL A 50 6.51 9.15 -1.55
CA VAL A 50 7.44 10.30 -1.56
C VAL A 50 6.69 11.62 -1.36
N LEU A 51 5.54 11.80 -2.00
CA LEU A 51 4.83 13.08 -2.06
C LEU A 51 4.03 13.37 -0.79
N ALA A 52 3.41 12.35 -0.18
CA ALA A 52 2.60 12.51 1.04
C ALA A 52 3.37 13.16 2.21
N PRO A 53 4.58 12.73 2.58
CA PRO A 53 5.33 13.39 3.65
C PRO A 53 5.77 14.81 3.30
N PHE A 54 6.07 15.06 2.03
CA PHE A 54 6.39 16.40 1.56
C PHE A 54 5.19 17.35 1.75
N LEU A 55 4.01 16.97 1.28
CA LEU A 55 2.79 17.77 1.43
C LEU A 55 2.41 17.98 2.89
N LEU A 56 2.50 16.94 3.72
CA LEU A 56 2.22 17.04 5.15
C LEU A 56 3.20 17.99 5.84
N SER A 57 4.48 17.93 5.50
CA SER A 57 5.51 18.83 6.04
C SER A 57 5.31 20.29 5.61
N ALA A 58 4.89 20.53 4.36
CA ALA A 58 4.54 21.86 3.87
C ALA A 58 3.34 22.43 4.63
N CYS A 59 2.28 21.64 4.82
CA CYS A 59 1.11 22.04 5.62
C CYS A 59 1.49 22.41 7.06
N LEU A 60 2.35 21.61 7.70
CA LEU A 60 2.83 21.87 9.06
C LEU A 60 3.72 23.12 9.12
N TYR A 61 4.57 23.34 8.11
CA TYR A 61 5.40 24.53 8.02
C TYR A 61 4.58 25.83 7.97
N PHE A 62 3.46 25.84 7.24
CA PHE A 62 2.55 26.99 7.20
C PHE A 62 1.75 27.18 8.48
N LYS A 63 1.49 26.11 9.26
CA LYS A 63 0.66 26.16 10.47
C LYS A 63 1.42 26.37 11.78
N SER A 64 2.63 25.83 11.92
CA SER A 64 3.27 25.68 13.22
C SER A 64 4.79 25.72 13.11
N ALA A 65 5.36 26.91 13.32
CA ALA A 65 6.80 27.23 13.34
C ALA A 65 7.59 26.95 12.04
N GLN A 66 8.44 27.91 11.67
CA GLN A 66 9.25 27.88 10.45
C GLN A 66 10.46 26.91 10.54
N ASN A 67 10.20 25.61 10.75
CA ASN A 67 11.26 24.60 10.72
C ASN A 67 10.88 23.40 9.84
N PHE A 68 10.93 23.62 8.52
CA PHE A 68 10.55 22.64 7.50
C PHE A 68 11.29 21.31 7.65
N ARG A 69 12.59 21.36 7.95
CA ARG A 69 13.44 20.15 8.03
C ARG A 69 12.99 19.20 9.13
N SER A 70 12.67 19.73 10.32
CA SER A 70 12.17 18.91 11.43
C SER A 70 10.80 18.31 11.12
N HIS A 71 9.90 19.13 10.55
CA HIS A 71 8.57 18.68 10.12
C HIS A 71 8.65 17.61 9.04
N TYR A 72 9.57 17.73 8.10
CA TYR A 72 9.77 16.76 7.03
C TYR A 72 10.17 15.39 7.55
N TYR A 73 11.19 15.29 8.40
CA TYR A 73 11.60 13.98 8.95
C TYR A 73 10.53 13.35 9.84
N SER A 74 9.81 14.17 10.61
CA SER A 74 8.69 13.71 11.45
C SER A 74 7.52 13.21 10.60
N ALA A 75 7.13 13.99 9.58
CA ALA A 75 6.10 13.63 8.62
C ALA A 75 6.46 12.33 7.89
N LEU A 76 7.67 12.25 7.33
CA LEU A 76 8.19 11.08 6.61
C LEU A 76 8.12 9.81 7.45
N LYS A 77 8.57 9.86 8.70
CA LYS A 77 8.44 8.70 9.60
C LYS A 77 6.97 8.30 9.80
N LYS A 78 6.09 9.28 10.09
CA LYS A 78 4.67 9.01 10.39
C LYS A 78 3.91 8.49 9.18
N THR A 79 4.08 9.11 8.02
CA THR A 79 3.41 8.69 6.78
C THR A 79 3.88 7.33 6.33
N ASN A 80 5.18 7.05 6.39
CA ASN A 80 5.73 5.76 5.96
C ASN A 80 5.25 4.63 6.86
N ILE A 81 5.23 4.84 8.19
CA ILE A 81 4.67 3.86 9.12
C ILE A 81 3.17 3.68 8.89
N ALA A 82 2.40 4.76 8.74
CA ALA A 82 0.96 4.68 8.49
C ALA A 82 0.66 3.93 7.18
N PHE A 83 1.44 4.19 6.12
CA PHE A 83 1.33 3.50 4.84
C PHE A 83 1.67 2.02 4.97
N ALA A 84 2.78 1.68 5.63
CA ALA A 84 3.16 0.30 5.90
C ALA A 84 2.07 -0.47 6.66
N VAL A 85 1.53 0.12 7.73
CA VAL A 85 0.44 -0.48 8.51
C VAL A 85 -0.82 -0.64 7.66
N PHE A 86 -1.19 0.37 6.87
CA PHE A 86 -2.33 0.30 5.96
C PHE A 86 -2.20 -0.87 4.98
N PHE A 87 -1.05 -1.04 4.32
CA PHE A 87 -0.83 -2.14 3.38
C PHE A 87 -0.83 -3.51 4.07
N ILE A 88 -0.22 -3.63 5.24
CA ILE A 88 -0.27 -4.88 6.02
C ILE A 88 -1.72 -5.24 6.36
N LEU A 89 -2.50 -4.29 6.87
CA LEU A 89 -3.92 -4.51 7.21
C LEU A 89 -4.76 -4.82 5.97
N PHE A 90 -4.49 -4.13 4.86
CA PHE A 90 -5.19 -4.37 3.59
C PHE A 90 -4.94 -5.78 3.05
N VAL A 91 -3.68 -6.25 3.09
CA VAL A 91 -3.33 -7.63 2.73
C VAL A 91 -4.04 -8.62 3.65
N LEU A 92 -3.95 -8.44 4.97
CA LEU A 92 -4.61 -9.34 5.94
C LEU A 92 -6.13 -9.40 5.72
N PHE A 93 -6.77 -8.27 5.47
CA PHE A 93 -8.20 -8.19 5.18
C PHE A 93 -8.56 -9.00 3.93
N GLN A 94 -7.81 -8.83 2.84
CA GLN A 94 -8.04 -9.58 1.60
C GLN A 94 -7.85 -11.10 1.78
N PHE A 95 -6.89 -11.53 2.61
CA PHE A 95 -6.73 -12.95 2.95
C PHE A 95 -7.90 -13.50 3.78
N ILE A 96 -8.42 -12.73 4.73
CA ILE A 96 -9.56 -13.13 5.56
C ILE A 96 -10.83 -13.26 4.71
N GLU A 97 -11.16 -12.27 3.88
CA GLU A 97 -12.33 -12.34 2.98
C GLU A 97 -12.24 -13.53 2.03
N PHE A 98 -11.05 -13.80 1.45
CA PHE A 98 -10.87 -14.98 0.60
C PHE A 98 -11.06 -16.29 1.36
N SER A 99 -10.60 -16.38 2.62
CA SER A 99 -10.79 -17.60 3.43
C SER A 99 -12.26 -17.83 3.86
N GLY A 100 -13.08 -16.77 3.92
CA GLY A 100 -14.51 -16.85 4.24
C GLY A 100 -15.45 -17.04 3.03
N ILE A 101 -14.99 -16.75 1.81
CA ILE A 101 -15.77 -16.96 0.58
C ILE A 101 -15.60 -18.39 0.02
N VAL A 102 -14.53 -19.10 0.38
CA VAL A 102 -14.30 -20.51 -0.03
C VAL A 102 -15.27 -21.51 0.63
N THR A 103 -16.13 -21.06 1.56
CA THR A 103 -17.21 -21.87 2.14
C THR A 103 -18.57 -21.77 1.41
N ASN A 104 -18.63 -21.23 0.19
CA ASN A 104 -19.80 -21.43 -0.67
C ASN A 104 -19.48 -22.42 -1.78
N GLU A 105 -19.99 -23.63 -1.57
CA GLU A 105 -19.99 -24.76 -2.49
C GLU A 105 -20.47 -24.38 -3.90
N GLY A 106 -19.68 -24.77 -4.91
CA GLY A 106 -20.20 -25.40 -6.13
C GLY A 106 -20.94 -24.54 -7.15
N TYR A 107 -20.24 -23.68 -7.91
CA TYR A 107 -20.73 -23.15 -9.19
C TYR A 107 -20.28 -23.96 -10.42
N TYR A 108 -19.94 -25.23 -10.24
CA TYR A 108 -19.89 -26.20 -11.33
C TYR A 108 -20.70 -27.45 -10.93
N LYS A 109 -22.03 -27.34 -11.00
CA LYS A 109 -22.84 -28.54 -11.27
C LYS A 109 -22.52 -28.93 -12.71
N ILE A 110 -21.66 -29.93 -12.88
CA ILE A 110 -21.65 -30.70 -14.10
C ILE A 110 -23.01 -31.40 -14.11
N GLU A 111 -23.96 -30.87 -14.87
CA GLU A 111 -25.13 -31.65 -15.25
C GLU A 111 -24.60 -32.83 -16.05
N SER A 112 -24.55 -34.01 -15.42
CA SER A 112 -24.40 -35.25 -16.16
C SER A 112 -25.67 -35.41 -16.98
N SER A 113 -25.58 -34.96 -18.23
CA SER A 113 -26.43 -35.40 -19.34
C SER A 113 -26.60 -36.91 -19.25
N GLY A 114 -27.86 -37.33 -19.26
CA GLY A 114 -28.27 -38.68 -18.89
C GLY A 114 -27.73 -39.80 -19.76
N GLU A 115 -27.77 -40.99 -19.16
CA GLU A 115 -28.27 -42.25 -19.69
C GLU A 115 -28.49 -43.22 -18.52
#